data_AF-A0A151FC46-F1
#
_entry.id   AF-A0A151FC46-F1
#
_cell.length_a   1.000
_cell.length_b   1.000
_cell.length_c   1.000
_cell.angle_alpha   90.00
_cell.angle_beta   90.00
_cell.angle_gamma   90.00
#
_symmetry.space_group_name_H-M   'P 1'
#
loop_
_entity.id
_entity.type
_entity.pdbx_description
1 polymer ?
#
loop_
_entity_poly.entity_id
_entity_poly.type
_entity_poly.pdbx_seq_one_letter_code
_entity_poly.pdbx_strand_id
1 'polypeptide(L)'
;MAEEKKEKTDINLPFFKIKENEEGSYVKVGPIEVTDKKGEEEKVKIGPLRISDSGVRIEQSLNSRLEGMAWAAFFILLGCVFLFESVYHYELPGVAAIGIGVILLSLNYARTRLNIEPSTFTIVLGLLAIAYGVSQWFVEEINVFALILIAIGIYLIITFGRKS
;
A
#
# COMPACT_ATOMS: atom_id res chain seq x y z
N MET A 1 38.55 32.30 19.91
CA MET A 1 37.47 31.29 19.86
C MET A 1 38.10 29.96 20.19
N ALA A 2 37.82 29.39 21.37
CA ALA A 2 38.36 28.10 21.78
C ALA A 2 37.44 27.00 21.23
N GLU A 3 38.00 26.07 20.43
CA GLU A 3 37.29 24.87 19.99
C GLU A 3 37.14 23.93 21.20
N GLU A 4 35.89 23.71 21.62
CA GLU A 4 35.54 22.81 22.70
C GLU A 4 35.72 21.36 22.22
N LYS A 5 36.83 20.74 22.63
CA LYS A 5 37.20 19.37 22.27
C LYS A 5 36.26 18.41 22.99
N LYS A 6 35.19 17.95 22.33
CA LYS A 6 34.26 16.95 22.88
C LYS A 6 35.03 15.72 23.38
N GLU A 7 34.94 15.47 24.68
CA GLU A 7 35.66 14.41 25.36
C GLU A 7 35.03 13.04 25.05
N LYS A 8 35.84 12.06 24.64
CA LYS A 8 35.36 10.72 24.28
C LYS A 8 35.01 9.96 25.55
N THR A 9 33.72 9.70 25.76
CA THR A 9 33.22 8.99 26.94
C THR A 9 32.74 7.59 26.55
N ASP A 10 33.31 6.55 27.16
CA ASP A 10 32.88 5.15 27.02
C ASP A 10 32.64 4.55 28.40
N ILE A 11 31.38 4.44 28.80
CA ILE A 11 30.95 3.86 30.08
C ILE A 11 30.16 2.59 29.77
N ASN A 12 30.61 1.45 30.27
CA ASN A 12 30.00 0.15 30.02
C ASN A 12 29.66 -0.56 31.34
N LEU A 13 28.41 -0.45 31.76
CA LEU A 13 27.84 -1.16 32.92
C LEU A 13 26.78 -2.19 32.47
N PRO A 14 26.43 -3.17 33.31
CA PRO A 14 25.53 -4.27 32.92
C PRO A 14 24.15 -3.81 32.44
N PHE A 15 23.60 -2.76 33.07
CA PHE A 15 22.28 -2.20 32.78
C PHE A 15 22.33 -0.79 32.17
N PHE A 16 23.54 -0.24 31.98
CA PHE A 16 23.75 1.15 31.59
C PHE A 16 24.97 1.29 30.69
N LYS A 17 24.81 1.82 29.47
CA LYS A 17 25.94 2.04 28.55
C LYS A 17 25.86 3.42 27.96
N ILE A 18 26.97 4.16 27.98
CA ILE A 18 27.11 5.46 27.30
C ILE A 18 28.32 5.36 26.38
N LYS A 19 28.14 5.77 25.11
CA LYS A 19 29.24 6.01 24.18
C LYS A 19 29.06 7.36 23.52
N GLU A 20 30.05 8.23 23.62
CA GLU A 20 30.07 9.52 22.95
C GLU A 20 31.36 9.65 22.13
N ASN A 21 31.20 9.84 20.82
CA ASN A 21 32.30 10.04 19.88
C ASN A 21 32.00 11.21 18.93
N GLU A 22 32.92 11.49 18.02
CA GLU A 22 32.76 12.57 17.02
C GLU A 22 31.61 12.29 16.02
N GLU A 23 31.16 11.03 15.93
CA GLU A 23 30.11 10.53 15.04
C GLU A 23 28.71 10.54 15.70
N GLY A 24 28.60 10.71 17.02
CA GLY A 24 27.32 10.70 17.73
C GLY A 24 27.38 10.27 19.20
N SER A 25 26.21 10.18 19.82
CA SER A 25 26.00 9.67 21.17
C SER A 25 25.09 8.43 21.18
N TYR A 26 25.38 7.47 22.06
CA TYR A 26 24.60 6.27 22.30
C TYR A 26 24.41 6.08 23.79
N VAL A 27 23.16 5.91 24.23
CA VAL A 27 22.81 5.67 25.62
C VAL A 27 21.86 4.48 25.72
N LYS A 28 22.20 3.50 26.56
CA LYS A 28 21.32 2.38 26.91
C LYS A 28 21.05 2.37 28.40
N VAL A 29 19.78 2.32 28.79
CA VAL A 29 19.33 2.20 30.18
C VAL A 29 18.25 1.13 30.25
N GLY A 30 18.62 -0.09 30.66
CA GLY A 30 17.69 -1.23 30.72
C GLY A 30 17.02 -1.51 29.36
N PRO A 31 15.68 -1.42 29.24
CA PRO A 31 14.96 -1.66 27.98
C PRO A 31 14.99 -0.47 27.00
N ILE A 32 15.59 0.65 27.38
CA ILE A 32 15.61 1.89 26.59
C ILE A 32 16.98 2.04 25.91
N GLU A 33 16.99 2.26 24.61
CA GLU A 33 18.19 2.59 23.82
C GLU A 33 17.96 3.90 23.05
N VAL A 34 18.80 4.90 23.24
CA VAL A 34 18.81 6.17 22.51
C VAL A 34 20.08 6.22 21.68
N THR A 35 19.94 6.46 20.37
CA THR A 35 21.07 6.64 19.46
C THR A 35 20.89 7.94 18.70
N ASP A 36 21.83 8.86 18.89
CA ASP A 36 21.92 10.12 18.18
C ASP A 36 23.21 10.09 17.36
N LYS A 37 23.11 9.88 16.05
CA LYS A 37 24.26 9.91 15.15
C LYS A 37 24.25 11.23 14.41
N LYS A 38 25.41 11.87 14.29
CA LYS A 38 25.56 13.16 13.62
C LYS A 38 25.17 13.04 12.15
N GLY A 39 23.97 13.51 11.80
CA GLY A 39 23.40 13.42 10.44
C GLY A 39 22.38 12.29 10.22
N GLU A 40 22.03 11.49 11.24
CA GLU A 40 20.86 10.61 11.23
C GLU A 40 19.84 11.08 12.30
N GLU A 41 18.56 10.82 12.08
CA GLU A 41 17.51 11.11 13.06
C GLU A 41 17.72 10.32 14.36
N GLU A 42 17.42 10.97 15.50
CA GLU A 42 17.49 10.39 16.84
C GLU A 42 16.56 9.16 16.94
N LYS A 43 17.11 8.01 17.30
CA LYS A 43 16.37 6.73 17.39
C LYS A 43 16.23 6.30 18.84
N VAL A 44 14.99 6.25 19.32
CA VAL A 44 14.64 5.73 20.66
C VAL A 44 13.97 4.36 20.54
N LYS A 45 14.57 3.32 21.12
CA LYS A 45 13.95 1.99 21.27
C LYS A 45 13.51 1.78 22.70
N ILE A 46 12.29 1.28 22.89
CA ILE A 46 11.74 0.92 24.20
C ILE A 46 11.19 -0.52 24.10
N GLY A 47 11.98 -1.53 24.50
CA GLY A 47 11.57 -2.94 24.46
C GLY A 47 11.15 -3.42 23.05
N PRO A 48 10.09 -4.25 22.91
CA PRO A 48 9.65 -4.76 21.60
C PRO A 48 8.98 -3.70 20.70
N LEU A 49 8.77 -2.48 21.21
CA LEU A 49 8.11 -1.40 20.49
C LEU A 49 9.15 -0.49 19.83
N ARG A 50 9.14 -0.45 18.50
CA ARG A 50 9.92 0.50 17.70
C ARG A 50 9.10 1.77 17.52
N ILE A 51 9.51 2.85 18.19
CA ILE A 51 9.03 4.20 17.91
C ILE A 51 10.05 4.79 16.94
N SER A 52 9.67 4.84 15.66
CA SER A 52 10.40 5.54 14.61
C SER A 52 9.55 6.74 14.24
N ASP A 53 10.07 7.93 14.44
CA ASP A 53 9.42 9.15 13.97
C ASP A 53 9.39 9.17 12.42
N SER A 54 8.22 9.52 11.90
CA SER A 54 7.98 10.20 10.60
C SER A 54 8.38 9.63 9.22
N GLY A 55 8.59 8.32 9.01
CA GLY A 55 8.86 7.80 7.65
C GLY A 55 7.90 6.74 7.10
N VAL A 56 7.82 5.60 7.77
CA VAL A 56 7.43 4.33 7.08
C VAL A 56 6.07 3.77 7.55
N ARG A 57 5.41 4.38 8.53
CA ARG A 57 4.11 3.90 9.04
C ARG A 57 2.87 4.56 8.39
N ILE A 58 3.04 5.72 7.76
CA ILE A 58 1.90 6.46 7.20
C ILE A 58 1.40 5.79 5.91
N GLU A 59 2.30 5.34 5.02
CA GLU A 59 1.91 4.72 3.74
C GLU A 59 1.14 3.41 3.91
N GLN A 60 1.59 2.49 4.79
CA GLN A 60 0.86 1.26 5.08
C GLN A 60 -0.54 1.54 5.66
N SER A 61 -0.66 2.57 6.51
CA SER A 61 -1.96 2.98 7.04
C SER A 61 -2.88 3.56 5.96
N LEU A 62 -2.34 4.32 5.00
CA LEU A 62 -3.11 4.92 3.92
C LEU A 62 -3.53 3.90 2.86
N ASN A 63 -2.63 3.00 2.44
CA ASN A 63 -2.97 1.94 1.50
C ASN A 63 -4.05 1.02 2.08
N SER A 64 -3.92 0.62 3.35
CA SER A 64 -4.94 -0.22 4.01
C SER A 64 -6.30 0.48 4.10
N ARG A 65 -6.32 1.80 4.32
CA ARG A 65 -7.55 2.60 4.30
C ARG A 65 -8.16 2.69 2.91
N LEU A 66 -7.36 2.91 1.87
CA LEU A 66 -7.82 2.93 0.48
C LEU A 66 -8.40 1.57 0.06
N GLU A 67 -7.73 0.48 0.43
CA GLU A 67 -8.24 -0.88 0.19
C GLU A 67 -9.55 -1.11 0.94
N GLY A 68 -9.63 -0.70 2.22
CA GLY A 68 -10.87 -0.76 2.99
C GLY A 68 -12.02 0.03 2.34
N MET A 69 -11.74 1.23 1.81
CA MET A 69 -12.73 2.02 1.07
C MET A 69 -13.14 1.36 -0.25
N ALA A 70 -12.21 0.75 -0.98
CA ALA A 70 -12.50 0.02 -2.20
C ALA A 70 -13.38 -1.21 -1.93
N TRP A 71 -13.10 -1.96 -0.85
CA TRP A 71 -13.95 -3.06 -0.41
C TRP A 71 -15.35 -2.58 -0.01
N ALA A 72 -15.45 -1.48 0.74
CA ALA A 72 -16.74 -0.89 1.09
C ALA A 72 -17.55 -0.50 -0.17
N ALA A 73 -16.92 0.19 -1.12
CA ALA A 73 -17.55 0.57 -2.39
C ALA A 73 -17.98 -0.66 -3.21
N PHE A 74 -17.18 -1.73 -3.21
CA PHE A 74 -17.48 -2.99 -3.88
C PHE A 74 -18.73 -3.65 -3.29
N PHE A 75 -18.83 -3.74 -1.95
CA PHE A 75 -20.02 -4.32 -1.31
C PHE A 75 -21.27 -3.45 -1.47
N ILE A 76 -21.12 -2.12 -1.47
CA ILE A 76 -22.24 -1.20 -1.76
C ILE A 76 -22.74 -1.45 -3.19
N LEU A 77 -21.84 -1.51 -4.17
CA LEU A 77 -22.19 -1.79 -5.56
C LEU A 77 -22.91 -3.14 -5.70
N LEU A 78 -22.36 -4.21 -5.14
CA LEU A 78 -22.99 -5.53 -5.18
C LEU A 78 -24.37 -5.52 -4.53
N GLY A 79 -24.51 -4.88 -3.37
CA GLY A 79 -25.79 -4.72 -2.69
C GLY A 79 -26.81 -3.99 -3.55
N CYS A 80 -26.40 -2.91 -4.21
CA CYS A 80 -27.26 -2.16 -5.14
C CYS A 80 -27.68 -3.01 -6.36
N VAL A 81 -26.75 -3.76 -6.96
CA VAL A 81 -27.04 -4.63 -8.11
C VAL A 81 -28.01 -5.74 -7.69
N PHE A 82 -27.73 -6.47 -6.62
CA PHE A 82 -28.61 -7.54 -6.16
C PHE A 82 -29.98 -7.04 -5.74
N LEU A 83 -30.05 -5.86 -5.09
CA LEU A 83 -31.34 -5.25 -4.76
C LEU A 83 -32.12 -4.90 -6.03
N PHE A 84 -31.46 -4.33 -7.04
CA PHE A 84 -32.10 -4.01 -8.30
C PHE A 84 -32.59 -5.27 -9.03
N GLU A 85 -31.75 -6.29 -9.14
CA GLU A 85 -32.10 -7.58 -9.75
C GLU A 85 -33.28 -8.23 -9.02
N SER A 86 -33.31 -8.16 -7.68
CA SER A 86 -34.42 -8.70 -6.88
C SER A 86 -35.72 -7.93 -7.05
N VAL A 87 -35.67 -6.61 -7.25
CA VAL A 87 -36.87 -5.76 -7.35
C VAL A 87 -37.43 -5.75 -8.78
N TYR A 88 -36.56 -5.75 -9.78
CA TYR A 88 -36.94 -5.58 -11.18
C TYR A 88 -36.83 -6.86 -12.02
N HIS A 89 -36.32 -7.96 -11.46
CA HIS A 89 -36.13 -9.25 -12.14
C HIS A 89 -35.36 -9.15 -13.47
N TYR A 90 -34.39 -8.23 -13.53
CA TYR A 90 -33.56 -7.98 -14.71
C TYR A 90 -32.09 -8.09 -14.33
N GLU A 91 -31.35 -8.98 -14.98
CA GLU A 91 -29.93 -9.23 -14.72
C GLU A 91 -29.06 -8.08 -15.24
N LEU A 92 -28.10 -7.61 -14.43
CA LEU A 92 -27.23 -6.49 -14.76
C LEU A 92 -25.73 -6.84 -14.66
N PRO A 93 -25.27 -7.94 -15.29
CA PRO A 93 -23.86 -8.36 -15.18
C PRO A 93 -22.89 -7.31 -15.73
N GLY A 94 -23.30 -6.57 -16.76
CA GLY A 94 -22.50 -5.48 -17.34
C GLY A 94 -22.32 -4.30 -16.39
N VAL A 95 -23.36 -3.90 -15.65
CA VAL A 95 -23.30 -2.77 -14.71
C VAL A 95 -22.40 -3.10 -13.53
N ALA A 96 -22.53 -4.32 -12.98
CA ALA A 96 -21.65 -4.80 -11.93
C ALA A 96 -20.18 -4.77 -12.38
N ALA A 97 -19.89 -5.29 -13.58
CA ALA A 97 -18.54 -5.31 -14.13
C ALA A 97 -17.95 -3.91 -14.34
N ILE A 98 -18.72 -2.98 -14.91
CA ILE A 98 -18.29 -1.57 -15.07
C ILE A 98 -18.00 -0.96 -13.70
N GLY A 99 -18.90 -1.13 -12.73
CA GLY A 99 -18.72 -0.58 -11.39
C GLY A 99 -17.47 -1.12 -10.70
N ILE A 100 -17.19 -2.43 -10.80
CA ILE A 100 -15.97 -3.05 -10.29
C ILE A 100 -14.73 -2.43 -10.95
N GLY A 101 -14.75 -2.28 -12.27
CA GLY A 101 -13.62 -1.70 -12.98
C GLY A 101 -13.37 -0.24 -12.62
N VAL A 102 -14.43 0.56 -12.45
CA VAL A 102 -14.33 1.94 -11.96
C VAL A 102 -13.73 2.00 -10.55
N ILE A 103 -14.14 1.11 -9.64
CA ILE A 103 -13.57 1.04 -8.28
C ILE A 103 -12.07 0.71 -8.33
N LEU A 104 -11.67 -0.29 -9.10
CA LEU A 104 -10.27 -0.70 -9.22
C LEU A 104 -9.40 0.38 -9.84
N LEU A 105 -9.87 1.05 -10.90
CA LEU A 105 -9.12 2.15 -11.51
C LEU A 105 -9.05 3.37 -10.60
N SER A 106 -10.14 3.71 -9.91
CA SER A 106 -10.17 4.81 -8.94
C SER A 106 -9.23 4.57 -7.77
N LEU A 107 -9.12 3.32 -7.29
CA LEU A 107 -8.17 2.92 -6.27
C LEU A 107 -6.72 3.17 -6.71
N ASN A 108 -6.36 2.77 -7.93
CA ASN A 108 -5.00 3.00 -8.44
C ASN A 108 -4.71 4.46 -8.76
N TYR A 109 -5.72 5.20 -9.21
CA TYR A 109 -5.64 6.64 -9.37
C TYR A 109 -5.41 7.35 -8.03
N ALA A 110 -6.11 6.94 -6.97
CA ALA A 110 -5.87 7.44 -5.61
C ALA A 110 -4.47 7.08 -5.11
N ARG A 111 -3.98 5.86 -5.35
CA ARG A 111 -2.61 5.45 -5.00
C ARG A 111 -1.56 6.36 -5.66
N THR A 112 -1.71 6.63 -6.97
CA THR A 112 -0.79 7.52 -7.70
C THR A 112 -0.81 8.96 -7.17
N ARG A 113 -1.97 9.47 -6.74
CA ARG A 113 -2.07 10.80 -6.10
C ARG A 113 -1.42 10.87 -4.72
N LEU A 114 -1.30 9.73 -4.04
CA LEU A 114 -0.70 9.63 -2.70
C LEU A 114 0.74 9.10 -2.71
N ASN A 115 1.40 9.03 -3.88
CA ASN A 115 2.74 8.44 -4.06
C ASN A 115 2.86 6.97 -3.60
N ILE A 116 1.75 6.25 -3.53
CA ILE A 116 1.73 4.80 -3.29
C ILE A 116 1.90 4.09 -4.63
N GLU A 117 2.76 3.07 -4.68
CA GLU A 117 2.97 2.29 -5.90
C GLU A 117 1.63 1.71 -6.41
N PRO A 118 1.22 2.02 -7.66
CA PRO A 118 0.01 1.45 -8.22
C PRO A 118 0.21 -0.04 -8.52
N SER A 119 -0.86 -0.82 -8.38
CA SER A 119 -0.81 -2.26 -8.68
C SER A 119 -1.24 -2.50 -10.12
N THR A 120 -0.26 -2.85 -10.96
CA THR A 120 -0.46 -3.22 -12.38
C THR A 120 -1.56 -4.27 -12.54
N PHE A 121 -1.61 -5.26 -11.64
CA PHE A 121 -2.66 -6.28 -11.65
C PHE A 121 -4.06 -5.66 -11.55
N THR A 122 -4.28 -4.79 -10.56
CA THR A 122 -5.58 -4.15 -10.37
C THR A 122 -5.95 -3.16 -11.48
N ILE A 123 -4.95 -2.53 -12.13
CA ILE A 123 -5.19 -1.68 -13.31
C ILE A 123 -5.67 -2.53 -14.49
N VAL A 124 -4.95 -3.60 -14.81
CA VAL A 124 -5.31 -4.51 -15.92
C VAL A 124 -6.68 -5.12 -15.68
N LEU A 125 -6.94 -5.59 -14.46
CA LEU A 125 -8.24 -6.15 -14.08
C LEU A 125 -9.35 -5.10 -14.19
N GLY A 126 -9.11 -3.86 -13.75
CA GLY A 126 -10.08 -2.78 -13.85
C GLY A 126 -10.45 -2.42 -15.29
N LEU A 127 -9.45 -2.36 -16.19
CA LEU A 127 -9.67 -2.14 -17.62
C LEU A 127 -10.46 -3.28 -18.26
N LEU A 128 -10.12 -4.53 -17.93
CA LEU A 128 -10.84 -5.70 -18.46
C LEU A 128 -12.27 -5.78 -17.94
N ALA A 129 -12.52 -5.41 -16.68
CA ALA A 129 -13.86 -5.36 -16.11
C ALA A 129 -14.74 -4.32 -16.83
N ILE A 130 -14.21 -3.13 -17.12
CA ILE A 130 -14.93 -2.12 -17.93
C ILE A 130 -15.15 -2.64 -19.36
N ALA A 131 -14.11 -3.17 -20.00
CA ALA A 131 -14.23 -3.70 -21.36
C ALA A 131 -15.31 -4.78 -21.45
N TYR A 132 -15.31 -5.73 -20.50
CA TYR A 132 -16.35 -6.75 -20.39
C TYR A 132 -17.73 -6.12 -20.19
N GLY A 133 -17.88 -5.23 -19.22
CA GLY A 133 -19.18 -4.66 -18.91
C GLY A 133 -19.77 -3.81 -20.04
N VAL A 134 -18.93 -3.09 -20.80
CA VAL A 134 -19.35 -2.38 -22.02
C VAL A 134 -19.70 -3.35 -23.14
N SER A 135 -18.92 -4.43 -23.29
CA SER A 135 -19.13 -5.40 -24.36
C SER A 135 -20.42 -6.20 -24.23
N GLN A 136 -21.02 -6.30 -23.03
CA GLN A 136 -22.35 -6.88 -22.82
C GLN A 136 -23.47 -6.16 -23.60
N TRP A 137 -23.25 -4.91 -24.04
CA TRP A 137 -24.21 -4.21 -24.90
C TRP A 137 -24.11 -4.61 -26.38
N PHE A 138 -23.03 -5.26 -26.79
CA PHE A 138 -22.74 -5.58 -28.19
C PHE A 138 -22.63 -7.09 -28.44
N VAL A 139 -22.31 -7.87 -27.40
CA VAL A 139 -22.05 -9.30 -27.48
C VAL A 139 -22.83 -9.99 -26.36
N GLU A 140 -23.73 -10.91 -26.74
CA GLU A 140 -24.61 -11.62 -25.80
C GLU A 140 -23.85 -12.55 -24.85
N GLU A 141 -22.77 -13.19 -25.32
CA GLU A 141 -22.04 -14.17 -24.52
C GLU A 141 -20.53 -13.95 -24.63
N ILE A 142 -19.93 -13.52 -23.53
CA ILE A 142 -18.47 -13.43 -23.41
C ILE A 142 -18.01 -14.42 -22.36
N ASN A 143 -17.08 -15.28 -22.77
CA ASN A 143 -16.50 -16.28 -21.90
C ASN A 143 -15.58 -15.62 -20.85
N VAL A 144 -16.03 -15.60 -19.61
CA VAL A 144 -15.28 -15.04 -18.47
C VAL A 144 -13.91 -15.72 -18.29
N PHE A 145 -13.80 -17.02 -18.59
CA PHE A 145 -12.53 -17.73 -18.53
C PHE A 145 -11.52 -17.19 -19.54
N ALA A 146 -11.98 -16.85 -20.75
CA ALA A 146 -11.12 -16.23 -21.76
C ALA A 146 -10.60 -14.86 -21.30
N LEU A 147 -11.44 -14.05 -20.64
CA LEU A 147 -11.02 -12.77 -20.07
C LEU A 147 -9.97 -12.93 -18.96
N ILE A 148 -10.12 -13.93 -18.09
CA ILE A 148 -9.13 -14.22 -17.04
C ILE A 148 -7.80 -14.62 -17.68
N LEU A 149 -7.81 -15.46 -18.72
CA LEU A 149 -6.60 -15.83 -19.44
C LEU A 149 -5.92 -14.62 -20.11
N ILE A 150 -6.70 -13.71 -20.71
CA ILE A 150 -6.18 -12.46 -21.28
C ILE A 150 -5.54 -11.60 -20.17
N ALA A 151 -6.20 -11.47 -19.01
CA ALA A 151 -5.68 -10.72 -17.87
C ALA A 151 -4.32 -11.27 -17.40
N ILE A 152 -4.24 -12.59 -17.24
CA ILE A 152 -3.02 -13.28 -16.83
C ILE A 152 -1.93 -13.08 -17.87
N GLY A 153 -2.25 -13.24 -19.16
CA GLY A 153 -1.30 -13.04 -20.26
C GLY A 153 -0.70 -11.63 -20.26
N ILE A 154 -1.55 -10.60 -20.18
CA ILE A 154 -1.12 -9.19 -20.12
C ILE A 154 -0.25 -8.95 -18.88
N TYR A 155 -0.67 -9.46 -17.72
CA TYR A 155 0.10 -9.33 -16.49
C TYR A 155 1.50 -9.96 -16.59
N LEU A 156 1.60 -11.15 -17.17
CA LEU A 156 2.88 -11.85 -17.39
C LEU A 156 3.77 -11.08 -18.36
N ILE A 157 3.22 -10.57 -19.47
CA ILE A 157 3.98 -9.75 -20.43
C ILE A 157 4.56 -8.51 -19.75
N ILE A 158 3.78 -7.80 -18.94
CA ILE A 158 4.29 -6.59 -18.26
C ILE A 158 5.32 -6.97 -17.19
N THR A 159 5.08 -8.04 -16.44
CA THR A 159 5.96 -8.49 -15.34
C THR A 159 7.31 -8.96 -15.84
N PHE A 160 7.34 -9.79 -16.89
CA PHE A 160 8.57 -10.35 -17.45
C PHE A 160 9.20 -9.44 -18.51
N GLY A 161 8.40 -8.70 -19.27
CA GLY A 161 8.88 -7.77 -20.30
C GLY A 161 9.58 -6.54 -19.73
N ARG A 162 9.27 -6.12 -18.50
CA ARG A 162 9.96 -5.00 -17.81
C ARG A 162 11.34 -5.37 -17.24
N LYS A 163 11.73 -6.65 -17.26
CA LYS A 163 12.98 -7.15 -16.66
C LYS A 163 14.15 -7.27 -17.65
N SER A 164 13.99 -6.76 -18.87
CA SER A 164 15.02 -6.68 -19.92
C SER A 164 15.40 -5.24 -20.22
#